data_AF-A0A2S4ZZ55-F1
#
_entry.id   AF-A0A2S4ZZ55-F1
#
_cell.length_a   1.000
_cell.length_b   1.000
_cell.length_c   1.000
_cell.angle_alpha   90.00
_cell.angle_beta   90.00
_cell.angle_gamma   90.00
#
_symmetry.space_group_name_H-M   'P 1'
#
loop_
_entity.id
_entity.type
_entity.pdbx_description
1 polymer ?
#
loop_
_entity_poly.entity_id
_entity_poly.type
_entity_poly.pdbx_seq_one_letter_code
_entity_poly.pdbx_strand_id
1 'polypeptide(L)'
;MNKFYLATLLLFINFYVSAQNNPEKLYAEKYGEMAVSEMKKTGIPASITLAQAIMECGAGKSKLAKQANNHFGVKAGRSWQGERFGNFRKYESVEAAYLDRSNFLTGRKNYASLFKLDPCDYKGWAKGLQRSGYAASKRYASDLIKCIQRNQLYNWDGEICKEQPVILVSDSLSAITASIVDEPENQPVVSEIKPVYHKVKKGESLSTVAKKYKTTVSKLKSLNSLHSVKIKPGQRLRVK
;
A
#
# COMPACT_ATOMS: atom_id res chain seq x y z
N MET A 1 25.24 -35.93 21.27
CA MET A 1 24.65 -34.70 20.66
C MET A 1 24.82 -33.54 21.63
N ASN A 2 25.60 -32.54 21.23
CA ASN A 2 26.06 -31.45 22.09
C ASN A 2 24.87 -30.62 22.63
N LYS A 3 24.59 -30.72 23.93
CA LYS A 3 23.57 -29.94 24.64
C LYS A 3 23.73 -28.41 24.45
N PHE A 4 24.94 -27.96 24.07
CA PHE A 4 25.26 -26.58 23.70
C PHE A 4 24.60 -26.10 22.39
N TYR A 5 24.39 -26.97 21.39
CA TYR A 5 23.72 -26.57 20.14
C TYR A 5 22.19 -26.43 20.33
N LEU A 6 21.60 -27.19 21.25
CA LEU A 6 20.17 -27.11 21.53
C LEU A 6 19.83 -25.81 22.31
N ALA A 7 20.70 -25.40 23.24
CA ALA A 7 20.54 -24.16 24.00
C ALA A 7 20.72 -22.90 23.16
N THR A 8 21.66 -22.90 22.20
CA THR A 8 21.84 -21.79 21.24
C THR A 8 20.69 -21.72 20.25
N LEU A 9 20.20 -22.86 19.74
CA LEU A 9 19.02 -22.92 18.87
C LEU A 9 17.75 -22.40 19.55
N LEU A 10 17.54 -22.70 20.84
CA LEU A 10 16.41 -22.21 21.64
C LEU A 10 16.48 -20.69 21.93
N LEU A 11 17.68 -20.13 22.08
CA LEU A 11 17.88 -18.68 22.23
C LEU A 11 17.57 -17.91 20.93
N PHE A 12 17.89 -18.47 19.77
CA PHE A 12 17.50 -17.88 18.49
C PHE A 12 15.98 -17.89 18.28
N ILE A 13 15.29 -18.99 18.59
CA ILE A 13 13.82 -19.11 18.41
C ILE A 13 13.06 -18.05 19.25
N ASN A 14 13.50 -17.76 20.48
CA ASN A 14 12.85 -16.76 21.33
C ASN A 14 13.02 -15.31 20.81
N PHE A 15 14.15 -15.00 20.15
CA PHE A 15 14.35 -13.68 19.53
C PHE A 15 13.46 -13.49 18.29
N TYR A 16 13.23 -14.54 17.50
CA TYR A 16 12.33 -14.49 16.35
C TYR A 16 10.86 -14.29 16.73
N VAL A 17 10.38 -14.91 17.82
CA VAL A 17 8.97 -14.79 18.26
C VAL A 17 8.65 -13.36 18.76
N SER A 18 9.58 -12.68 19.42
CA SER A 18 9.38 -11.30 19.90
C SER A 18 9.19 -10.29 18.75
N ALA A 19 9.80 -10.53 17.59
CA ALA A 19 9.68 -9.67 16.41
C ALA A 19 8.28 -9.72 15.74
N GLN A 20 7.52 -10.83 15.92
CA GLN A 20 6.19 -11.01 15.33
C GLN A 20 5.07 -10.30 16.11
N ASN A 21 5.30 -9.89 17.36
CA ASN A 21 4.27 -9.30 18.22
C ASN A 21 4.27 -7.76 18.22
N ASN A 22 4.94 -7.10 17.27
CA ASN A 22 4.86 -5.64 17.15
C ASN A 22 3.49 -5.24 16.59
N PRO A 23 2.62 -4.58 17.38
CA PRO A 23 1.27 -4.22 16.96
C PRO A 23 1.25 -3.29 15.73
N GLU A 24 2.26 -2.45 15.56
CA GLU A 24 2.36 -1.53 14.43
C GLU A 24 2.68 -2.27 13.13
N LYS A 25 3.53 -3.31 13.20
CA LYS A 25 3.80 -4.20 12.05
C LYS A 25 2.57 -5.03 11.68
N LEU A 26 1.88 -5.62 12.67
CA LEU A 26 0.64 -6.36 12.43
C LEU A 26 -0.46 -5.47 11.83
N TYR A 27 -0.53 -4.21 12.27
CA TYR A 27 -1.43 -3.24 11.68
C TYR A 27 -1.07 -2.96 10.21
N ALA A 28 0.21 -2.77 9.91
CA ALA A 28 0.69 -2.57 8.55
C ALA A 28 0.44 -3.79 7.65
N GLU A 29 0.62 -5.01 8.15
CA GLU A 29 0.27 -6.24 7.42
C GLU A 29 -1.23 -6.31 7.12
N LYS A 30 -2.07 -5.96 8.10
CA LYS A 30 -3.53 -6.00 7.94
C LYS A 30 -4.06 -4.98 6.93
N TYR A 31 -3.50 -3.77 6.89
CA TYR A 31 -4.03 -2.65 6.10
C TYR A 31 -3.10 -2.19 4.97
N GLY A 32 -1.96 -2.86 4.79
CA GLY A 32 -0.93 -2.47 3.84
C GLY A 32 -1.43 -2.45 2.40
N GLU A 33 -2.07 -3.53 1.95
CA GLU A 33 -2.65 -3.59 0.59
C GLU A 33 -3.70 -2.50 0.34
N MET A 34 -4.49 -2.14 1.37
CA MET A 34 -5.45 -1.04 1.31
C MET A 34 -4.73 0.31 1.13
N ALA A 35 -3.65 0.55 1.88
CA ALA A 35 -2.82 1.73 1.74
C ALA A 35 -2.13 1.81 0.36
N VAL A 36 -1.66 0.68 -0.19
CA VAL A 36 -1.12 0.60 -1.55
C VAL A 36 -2.19 0.92 -2.60
N SER A 37 -3.40 0.40 -2.43
CA SER A 37 -4.54 0.70 -3.31
C SER A 37 -4.85 2.20 -3.33
N GLU A 38 -4.87 2.84 -2.15
CA GLU A 38 -5.05 4.30 -2.05
C GLU A 38 -3.88 5.07 -2.66
N MET A 39 -2.64 4.61 -2.48
CA MET A 39 -1.46 5.20 -3.11
C MET A 39 -1.56 5.15 -4.63
N LYS A 40 -1.98 4.03 -5.22
CA LYS A 40 -2.18 3.90 -6.68
C LYS A 40 -3.25 4.85 -7.21
N LYS A 41 -4.30 5.12 -6.43
CA LYS A 41 -5.41 6.01 -6.84
C LYS A 41 -5.06 7.49 -6.69
N THR A 42 -4.31 7.85 -5.64
CA THR A 42 -4.19 9.24 -5.19
C THR A 42 -2.77 9.80 -5.28
N GLY A 43 -1.77 8.95 -5.43
CA GLY A 43 -0.35 9.33 -5.33
C GLY A 43 0.14 9.57 -3.90
N ILE A 44 -0.70 9.38 -2.87
CA ILE A 44 -0.27 9.54 -1.47
C ILE A 44 0.51 8.29 -1.04
N PRO A 45 1.77 8.39 -0.55
CA PRO A 45 2.56 7.21 -0.20
C PRO A 45 1.83 6.28 0.78
N ALA A 46 1.87 4.98 0.54
CA ALA A 46 1.25 3.98 1.41
C ALA A 46 1.86 4.05 2.81
N SER A 47 3.17 4.24 2.89
CA SER A 47 3.91 4.43 4.14
C SER A 47 3.43 5.62 4.95
N ILE A 48 3.11 6.75 4.30
CA ILE A 48 2.55 7.94 4.95
C ILE A 48 1.17 7.64 5.52
N THR A 49 0.32 6.97 4.73
CA THR A 49 -1.04 6.62 5.14
C THR A 49 -1.03 5.67 6.34
N LEU A 50 -0.21 4.61 6.29
CA LEU A 50 -0.06 3.65 7.38
C LEU A 50 0.51 4.29 8.64
N ALA A 51 1.56 5.11 8.53
CA ALA A 51 2.18 5.76 9.67
C ALA A 51 1.22 6.71 10.39
N GLN A 52 0.46 7.51 9.63
CA GLN A 52 -0.59 8.35 10.20
C GLN A 52 -1.61 7.49 10.95
N ALA A 53 -2.15 6.45 10.31
CA ALA A 53 -3.15 5.61 10.96
C ALA A 53 -2.61 4.95 12.23
N ILE A 54 -1.39 4.41 12.20
CA ILE A 54 -0.72 3.81 13.36
C ILE A 54 -0.61 4.81 14.52
N MET A 55 -0.15 6.04 14.25
CA MET A 55 0.02 7.08 15.27
C MET A 55 -1.32 7.56 15.83
N GLU A 56 -2.34 7.72 14.98
CA GLU A 56 -3.65 8.28 15.36
C GLU A 56 -4.52 7.27 16.14
N CYS A 57 -4.47 5.97 15.79
CA CYS A 57 -5.28 4.96 16.46
C CYS A 57 -4.52 4.01 17.38
N GLY A 58 -3.22 4.25 17.59
CA GLY A 58 -2.35 3.38 18.39
C GLY A 58 -2.30 1.96 17.82
N ALA A 59 -2.06 1.84 16.51
CA ALA A 59 -2.11 0.58 15.76
C ALA A 59 -3.43 -0.20 15.93
N GLY A 60 -4.56 0.51 15.83
CA GLY A 60 -5.91 -0.06 15.88
C GLY A 60 -6.39 -0.42 17.29
N LYS A 61 -5.62 -0.09 18.34
CA LYS A 61 -5.99 -0.46 19.72
C LYS A 61 -7.00 0.49 20.36
N SER A 62 -7.10 1.73 19.86
CA SER A 62 -7.98 2.75 20.43
C SER A 62 -9.45 2.34 20.39
N LYS A 63 -10.23 2.82 21.36
CA LYS A 63 -11.69 2.60 21.39
C LYS A 63 -12.35 3.15 20.12
N LEU A 64 -11.87 4.31 19.64
CA LEU A 64 -12.38 4.97 18.44
C LEU A 64 -12.17 4.10 17.18
N ALA A 65 -10.99 3.51 17.00
CA ALA A 65 -10.76 2.60 15.88
C ALA A 65 -11.60 1.32 15.99
N LYS A 66 -11.63 0.70 17.16
CA LYS A 66 -12.35 -0.58 17.36
C LYS A 66 -13.87 -0.46 17.22
N GLN A 67 -14.46 0.63 17.69
CA GLN A 67 -15.93 0.77 17.78
C GLN A 67 -16.52 1.66 16.69
N ALA A 68 -15.70 2.52 16.07
CA ALA A 68 -16.17 3.47 15.08
C ALA A 68 -15.44 3.36 13.73
N ASN A 69 -14.53 2.40 13.56
CA ASN A 69 -13.65 2.25 12.40
C ASN A 69 -12.87 3.53 12.04
N ASN A 70 -12.74 4.49 12.96
CA ASN A 70 -12.08 5.75 12.70
C ASN A 70 -10.61 5.69 13.11
N HIS A 71 -9.76 5.40 12.12
CA HIS A 71 -8.34 5.15 12.31
C HIS A 71 -7.46 6.40 12.23
N PHE A 72 -8.04 7.56 11.87
CA PHE A 72 -7.32 8.82 11.65
C PHE A 72 -7.80 9.96 12.57
N GLY A 73 -8.60 9.65 13.59
CA GLY A 73 -9.07 10.65 14.55
C GLY A 73 -9.96 11.74 13.93
N VAL A 74 -10.61 11.47 12.79
CA VAL A 74 -11.34 12.50 12.04
C VAL A 74 -12.56 12.97 12.84
N LYS A 75 -12.59 14.25 13.19
CA LYS A 75 -13.73 14.86 13.88
C LYS A 75 -14.95 14.95 12.96
N ALA A 76 -16.11 14.74 13.55
CA ALA A 76 -17.38 14.96 12.88
C ALA A 76 -17.75 16.44 13.01
N GLY A 77 -17.41 17.23 11.99
CA GLY A 77 -17.76 18.66 11.92
C GLY A 77 -19.26 18.87 11.70
N ARG A 78 -19.67 20.14 11.53
CA ARG A 78 -21.09 20.51 11.28
C ARG A 78 -21.63 19.96 9.96
N SER A 79 -20.77 19.77 8.96
CA SER A 79 -21.15 19.22 7.66
C SER A 79 -21.19 17.70 7.60
N TRP A 80 -20.82 17.00 8.68
CA TRP A 80 -20.82 15.54 8.70
C TRP A 80 -22.24 14.99 8.88
N GLN A 81 -22.73 14.28 7.87
CA GLN A 81 -24.07 13.68 7.84
C GLN A 81 -24.11 12.20 8.23
N GLY A 82 -22.94 11.57 8.40
CA GLY A 82 -22.86 10.14 8.75
C GLY A 82 -22.97 9.88 10.26
N GLU A 83 -22.83 8.62 10.63
CA GLU A 83 -22.83 8.21 12.04
C GLU A 83 -21.71 8.89 12.84
N ARG A 84 -21.93 9.04 14.15
CA ARG A 84 -21.00 9.70 15.06
C ARG A 84 -20.63 8.78 16.21
N PHE A 85 -19.39 8.91 16.67
CA PHE A 85 -18.92 8.34 17.94
C PHE A 85 -18.44 9.50 18.81
N GLY A 86 -19.36 10.08 19.59
CA GLY A 86 -19.16 11.37 20.26
C GLY A 86 -18.87 12.49 19.26
N ASN A 87 -17.70 13.13 19.38
CA ASN A 87 -17.26 14.22 18.50
C ASN A 87 -16.55 13.74 17.21
N PHE A 88 -16.45 12.43 17.00
CA PHE A 88 -15.72 11.84 15.88
C PHE A 88 -16.66 11.20 14.87
N ARG A 89 -16.20 11.10 13.62
CA ARG A 89 -16.90 10.36 12.58
C ARG A 89 -16.89 8.87 12.94
N LYS A 90 -17.99 8.18 12.69
CA LYS A 90 -18.09 6.72 12.71
C LYS A 90 -18.29 6.24 11.28
N TYR A 91 -17.52 5.22 10.90
CA TYR A 91 -17.54 4.67 9.56
C TYR A 91 -18.05 3.24 9.58
N GLU A 92 -18.69 2.84 8.47
CA GLU A 92 -19.13 1.46 8.24
C GLU A 92 -17.95 0.47 8.18
N SER A 93 -16.78 0.94 7.75
CA SER A 93 -15.58 0.13 7.56
C SER A 93 -14.31 0.96 7.71
N VAL A 94 -13.18 0.27 7.92
CA VAL A 94 -11.86 0.90 7.92
C VAL A 94 -11.52 1.47 6.55
N GLU A 95 -11.97 0.82 5.46
CA GLU A 95 -11.78 1.32 4.09
C GLU A 95 -12.42 2.69 3.88
N ALA A 96 -13.64 2.89 4.39
CA ALA A 96 -14.31 4.19 4.34
C ALA A 96 -13.53 5.28 5.10
N ALA A 97 -12.88 4.93 6.22
CA ALA A 97 -12.03 5.88 6.95
C ALA A 97 -10.75 6.24 6.17
N TYR A 98 -10.13 5.28 5.46
CA TYR A 98 -8.97 5.53 4.60
C TYR A 98 -9.35 6.43 3.43
N LEU A 99 -10.48 6.14 2.77
CA LEU A 99 -10.98 6.95 1.66
C LEU A 99 -11.30 8.39 2.09
N ASP A 100 -11.98 8.58 3.22
CA ASP A 100 -12.28 9.92 3.74
C ASP A 100 -11.00 10.72 4.05
N ARG A 101 -9.98 10.07 4.63
CA ARG A 101 -8.67 10.70 4.86
C ARG A 101 -7.95 11.02 3.56
N SER A 102 -7.99 10.14 2.55
CA SER A 102 -7.41 10.40 1.23
C SER A 102 -8.09 11.61 0.57
N ASN A 103 -9.43 11.65 0.58
CA ASN A 103 -10.23 12.76 0.05
C ASN A 103 -9.95 14.09 0.75
N PHE A 104 -9.66 14.06 2.05
CA PHE A 104 -9.25 15.25 2.79
C PHE A 104 -7.95 15.87 2.25
N LEU A 105 -6.96 15.05 1.87
CA LEU A 105 -5.70 15.52 1.32
C LEU A 105 -5.84 15.93 -0.15
N THR A 106 -6.51 15.14 -0.97
CA THR A 106 -6.68 15.44 -2.41
C THR A 106 -7.61 16.63 -2.66
N GLY A 107 -8.63 16.83 -1.81
CA GLY A 107 -9.65 17.85 -2.01
C GLY A 107 -9.29 19.27 -1.55
N ARG A 108 -8.13 19.48 -0.91
CA ARG A 108 -7.78 20.80 -0.33
C ARG A 108 -6.55 21.41 -0.96
N LYS A 109 -6.68 22.67 -1.39
CA LYS A 109 -5.62 23.44 -2.05
C LYS A 109 -4.34 23.56 -1.22
N ASN A 110 -4.44 23.59 0.10
CA ASN A 110 -3.26 23.70 0.98
C ASN A 110 -2.33 22.48 0.89
N TYR A 111 -2.82 21.33 0.42
CA TYR A 111 -2.02 20.11 0.22
C TYR A 111 -1.60 19.90 -1.23
N ALA A 112 -2.04 20.73 -2.17
CA ALA A 112 -1.80 20.51 -3.61
C ALA A 112 -0.31 20.40 -3.98
N SER A 113 0.58 21.08 -3.26
CA SER A 113 2.02 21.00 -3.47
C SER A 113 2.62 19.62 -3.16
N LEU A 114 1.97 18.82 -2.30
CA LEU A 114 2.40 17.46 -1.99
C LEU A 114 2.33 16.54 -3.21
N PHE A 115 1.29 16.70 -4.01
CA PHE A 115 1.05 15.87 -5.20
C PHE A 115 1.98 16.19 -6.38
N LYS A 116 2.90 17.16 -6.21
CA LYS A 116 4.02 17.41 -7.12
C LYS A 116 5.29 16.65 -6.73
N LEU A 117 5.32 16.08 -5.53
CA LEU A 117 6.43 15.29 -5.04
C LEU A 117 6.34 13.88 -5.61
N ASP A 118 7.49 13.22 -5.69
CA ASP A 118 7.56 11.80 -5.97
C ASP A 118 6.75 11.03 -4.89
N PRO A 119 5.77 10.18 -5.27
CA PRO A 119 5.07 9.27 -4.36
C PRO A 119 6.00 8.35 -3.56
N CYS A 120 7.25 8.19 -3.98
CA CYS A 120 8.27 7.41 -3.29
C CYS A 120 9.09 8.21 -2.28
N ASP A 121 8.99 9.55 -2.27
CA ASP A 121 9.66 10.41 -1.30
C ASP A 121 8.79 10.63 -0.05
N TYR A 122 8.61 9.57 0.74
CA TYR A 122 7.85 9.69 2.00
C TYR A 122 8.43 10.74 2.96
N LYS A 123 9.75 11.03 2.89
CA LYS A 123 10.38 12.07 3.73
C LYS A 123 9.95 13.46 3.30
N GLY A 124 9.94 13.74 2.00
CA GLY A 124 9.42 14.97 1.41
C GLY A 124 7.93 15.15 1.71
N TRP A 125 7.15 14.08 1.56
CA TRP A 125 5.72 14.07 1.93
C TRP A 125 5.50 14.41 3.40
N ALA A 126 6.22 13.78 4.33
CA ALA A 126 6.11 14.06 5.77
C ALA A 126 6.42 15.54 6.09
N LYS A 127 7.51 16.08 5.53
CA LYS A 127 7.89 17.49 5.69
C LYS A 127 6.86 18.42 5.04
N GLY A 128 6.33 18.06 3.88
CA GLY A 128 5.28 18.81 3.19
C GLY A 128 3.98 18.87 3.99
N LEU A 129 3.55 17.76 4.58
CA LEU A 129 2.35 17.70 5.43
C LEU A 129 2.47 18.64 6.63
N GLN A 130 3.62 18.65 7.30
CA GLN A 130 3.88 19.58 8.40
C GLN A 130 3.85 21.04 7.93
N ARG A 131 4.53 21.37 6.83
CA ARG A 131 4.52 22.73 6.23
C ARG A 131 3.12 23.17 5.81
N SER A 132 2.27 22.23 5.40
CA SER A 132 0.89 22.49 4.96
C SER A 132 -0.11 22.58 6.11
N GLY A 133 0.35 22.47 7.36
CA GLY A 133 -0.46 22.64 8.57
C GLY A 133 -1.30 21.42 8.95
N TYR A 134 -0.91 20.20 8.54
CA TYR A 134 -1.67 18.98 8.89
C TYR A 134 -1.82 18.78 10.40
N ALA A 135 -0.76 19.07 11.18
CA ALA A 135 -0.75 19.00 12.63
C ALA A 135 0.00 20.20 13.24
N ALA A 136 -0.43 20.63 14.44
CA ALA A 136 0.20 21.74 15.16
C ALA A 136 1.60 21.39 15.73
N SER A 137 1.91 20.10 15.90
CA SER A 137 3.19 19.66 16.47
C SER A 137 4.36 20.02 15.56
N LYS A 138 5.38 20.69 16.13
CA LYS A 138 6.66 20.98 15.44
C LYS A 138 7.46 19.73 15.08
N ARG A 139 7.13 18.58 15.69
CA ARG A 139 7.81 17.30 15.51
C ARG A 139 7.07 16.35 14.57
N TYR A 140 5.90 16.76 14.05
CA TYR A 140 5.02 15.89 13.28
C TYR A 140 5.73 15.10 12.16
N ALA A 141 6.45 15.79 11.28
CA ALA A 141 7.20 15.16 10.20
C ALA A 141 8.26 14.19 10.74
N SER A 142 8.97 14.58 11.80
CA SER A 142 10.02 13.74 12.40
C SER A 142 9.46 12.47 13.04
N ASP A 143 8.32 12.57 13.73
CA ASP A 143 7.69 11.43 14.38
C ASP A 143 7.06 10.48 13.32
N LEU A 144 6.50 11.04 12.24
CA LEU A 144 5.99 10.28 11.09
C LEU A 144 7.12 9.51 10.38
N ILE A 145 8.25 10.16 10.08
CA ILE A 145 9.43 9.53 9.48
C ILE A 145 9.96 8.41 10.39
N LYS A 146 10.05 8.64 11.70
CA LYS A 146 10.48 7.62 12.67
C LYS A 146 9.53 6.43 12.69
N CYS A 147 8.22 6.65 12.64
CA CYS A 147 7.22 5.57 12.55
C CYS A 147 7.40 4.76 11.26
N ILE A 148 7.58 5.42 10.11
CA ILE A 148 7.82 4.75 8.82
C ILE A 148 9.09 3.90 8.87
N GLN A 149 10.19 4.45 9.37
CA GLN A 149 11.48 3.76 9.40
C GLN A 149 11.49 2.59 10.38
N ARG A 150 11.01 2.79 11.61
CA ARG A 150 10.98 1.75 12.66
C ARG A 150 10.15 0.53 12.26
N ASN A 151 9.09 0.73 11.49
CA ASN A 151 8.20 -0.34 11.04
C ASN A 151 8.41 -0.73 9.57
N GLN A 152 9.43 -0.16 8.91
CA GLN A 152 9.76 -0.42 7.50
C GLN A 152 8.56 -0.23 6.56
N LEU A 153 7.71 0.77 6.83
CA LEU A 153 6.47 0.96 6.08
C LEU A 153 6.72 1.36 4.62
N TYR A 154 7.90 1.87 4.30
CA TYR A 154 8.33 2.16 2.92
C TYR A 154 8.34 0.92 2.02
N ASN A 155 8.36 -0.30 2.59
CA ASN A 155 8.24 -1.52 1.80
C ASN A 155 6.86 -1.63 1.12
N TRP A 156 5.83 -1.01 1.70
CA TRP A 156 4.50 -0.94 1.09
C TRP A 156 4.43 0.04 -0.09
N ASP A 157 5.31 1.04 -0.15
CA ASP A 157 5.43 1.91 -1.32
C ASP A 157 6.03 1.14 -2.53
N GLY A 158 6.73 0.04 -2.22
CA GLY A 158 7.65 -0.67 -3.12
C GLY A 158 7.05 -1.23 -4.41
N GLU A 159 5.78 -1.59 -4.49
CA GLU A 159 5.21 -2.03 -5.79
C GLU A 159 5.18 -0.91 -6.83
N ILE A 160 5.09 0.34 -6.38
CA ILE A 160 5.04 1.53 -7.23
C ILE A 160 6.46 2.12 -7.36
N CYS A 161 7.22 2.09 -6.26
CA CYS A 161 8.56 2.66 -6.19
C CYS A 161 9.66 1.77 -6.76
N LYS A 162 9.39 0.48 -7.00
CA LYS A 162 10.31 -0.44 -7.67
C LYS A 162 10.05 -0.56 -9.18
N GLU A 163 9.01 0.08 -9.72
CA GLU A 163 8.82 0.23 -11.17
C GLU A 163 9.53 1.50 -11.70
N GLN A 164 10.81 1.63 -11.37
CA GLN A 164 11.77 2.14 -12.37
C GLN A 164 12.41 0.89 -13.00
N PRO A 165 12.57 0.83 -14.33
CA PRO A 165 12.92 -0.39 -15.03
C PRO A 165 14.34 -0.82 -14.67
N VAL A 166 14.49 -1.67 -13.66
CA VAL A 166 15.65 -2.55 -13.57
C VAL A 166 15.37 -3.67 -14.56
N ILE A 167 16.00 -3.59 -15.72
CA ILE A 167 16.05 -4.71 -16.65
C ILE A 167 16.70 -5.86 -15.86
N LEU A 168 15.91 -6.83 -15.41
CA LEU A 168 16.42 -8.10 -14.94
C LEU A 168 16.83 -8.91 -16.16
N VAL A 169 17.94 -8.52 -16.79
CA VAL A 169 18.76 -9.47 -17.53
C VAL A 169 19.41 -10.38 -16.51
N SER A 170 19.35 -11.68 -16.80
CA SER A 170 19.60 -12.81 -15.93
C SER A 170 21.06 -13.01 -15.51
N ASP A 171 21.32 -13.16 -14.21
CA ASP A 171 22.59 -13.63 -13.65
C ASP A 171 22.80 -15.16 -13.73
N SER A 172 22.16 -15.85 -14.69
CA SER A 172 22.45 -17.26 -14.96
C SER A 172 22.63 -17.62 -16.43
N LEU A 173 22.81 -16.63 -17.31
CA LEU A 173 23.19 -16.86 -18.71
C LEU A 173 24.18 -15.80 -19.23
N SER A 174 25.38 -15.71 -18.64
CA SER A 174 26.51 -14.98 -19.27
C SER A 174 27.86 -15.73 -19.22
N ALA A 175 27.87 -16.99 -18.76
CA ALA A 175 28.98 -17.90 -19.01
C ALA A 175 29.11 -18.31 -20.50
N ILE A 176 28.27 -17.78 -21.39
CA ILE A 176 28.25 -18.09 -22.83
C ILE A 176 28.70 -16.90 -23.69
N THR A 177 28.92 -15.72 -23.12
CA THR A 177 29.19 -14.48 -23.90
C THR A 177 30.60 -13.95 -23.69
N ALA A 178 31.59 -14.85 -23.59
CA ALA A 178 33.01 -14.51 -23.53
C ALA A 178 33.70 -14.44 -24.91
N SER A 179 32.98 -14.17 -26.02
CA SER A 179 33.61 -14.27 -27.35
C SER A 179 33.13 -13.31 -28.44
N ILE A 180 32.36 -12.25 -28.17
CA ILE A 180 32.05 -11.28 -29.23
C ILE A 180 32.28 -9.87 -28.71
N VAL A 181 33.29 -9.24 -29.29
CA VAL A 181 33.83 -7.91 -29.03
C VAL A 181 33.07 -6.88 -29.86
N ASP A 182 33.10 -5.65 -29.37
CA ASP A 182 32.89 -4.34 -30.02
C ASP A 182 31.50 -3.67 -29.96
N GLU A 183 31.53 -2.51 -29.28
CA GLU A 183 30.57 -1.41 -29.11
C GLU A 183 30.43 -0.54 -30.40
N PRO A 184 29.57 0.52 -30.48
CA PRO A 184 28.37 0.88 -29.72
C PRO A 184 27.12 1.26 -30.59
N GLU A 185 26.02 1.56 -29.87
CA GLU A 185 24.93 2.54 -30.14
C GLU A 185 23.48 2.04 -30.39
N ASN A 186 22.66 2.26 -29.35
CA ASN A 186 21.34 2.94 -29.34
C ASN A 186 20.09 2.31 -30.00
N GLN A 187 19.19 1.74 -29.16
CA GLN A 187 17.81 2.22 -28.86
C GLN A 187 16.98 1.09 -28.20
N PRO A 188 16.29 1.31 -27.06
CA PRO A 188 15.34 0.33 -26.55
C PRO A 188 14.00 0.46 -27.30
N VAL A 189 13.71 -0.52 -28.15
CA VAL A 189 12.40 -0.68 -28.79
C VAL A 189 11.37 -1.06 -27.71
N VAL A 190 10.55 -0.10 -27.28
CA VAL A 190 9.41 -0.34 -26.40
C VAL A 190 8.31 -1.06 -27.19
N SER A 191 8.17 -2.37 -27.00
CA SER A 191 7.05 -3.11 -27.59
C SER A 191 5.74 -2.78 -26.86
N GLU A 192 4.74 -2.28 -27.60
CA GLU A 192 3.38 -2.06 -27.09
C GLU A 192 2.78 -3.35 -26.52
N ILE A 193 2.56 -3.37 -25.21
CA ILE A 193 1.87 -4.50 -24.56
C ILE A 193 0.37 -4.38 -24.87
N LYS A 194 -0.10 -5.12 -25.88
CA LYS A 194 -1.51 -5.12 -26.26
C LYS A 194 -2.37 -5.73 -25.14
N PRO A 195 -3.51 -5.11 -24.78
CA PRO A 195 -4.36 -5.60 -23.70
C PRO A 195 -4.93 -6.98 -24.03
N VAL A 196 -4.88 -7.90 -23.06
CA VAL A 196 -5.41 -9.27 -23.21
C VAL A 196 -6.76 -9.36 -22.54
N TYR A 197 -7.74 -9.98 -23.22
CA TYR A 197 -9.10 -10.14 -22.72
C TYR A 197 -9.48 -11.61 -22.55
N HIS A 198 -10.30 -11.90 -21.54
CA HIS A 198 -10.97 -13.17 -21.30
C HIS A 198 -12.49 -13.00 -21.42
N LYS A 199 -13.16 -13.91 -22.13
CA LYS A 199 -14.63 -13.96 -22.20
C LYS A 199 -15.14 -14.94 -21.14
N VAL A 200 -15.94 -14.44 -20.20
CA VAL A 200 -16.47 -15.21 -19.07
C VAL A 200 -17.36 -16.35 -19.59
N LYS A 201 -17.06 -17.59 -19.18
CA LYS A 201 -17.83 -18.79 -19.50
C LYS A 201 -18.94 -19.04 -18.47
N LYS A 202 -19.95 -19.84 -18.84
CA LYS A 202 -21.02 -20.23 -17.92
C LYS A 202 -20.42 -20.95 -16.70
N GLY A 203 -20.70 -20.43 -15.50
CA GLY A 203 -20.19 -20.97 -14.23
C GLY A 203 -18.86 -20.39 -13.72
N GLU A 204 -18.20 -19.48 -14.46
CA GLU A 204 -17.00 -18.80 -13.97
C GLU A 204 -17.31 -17.66 -12.99
N SER A 205 -16.41 -17.45 -12.02
CA SER A 205 -16.44 -16.31 -11.09
C SER A 205 -15.16 -15.48 -11.22
N LEU A 206 -15.13 -14.26 -10.68
CA LEU A 206 -13.91 -13.46 -10.71
C LEU A 206 -12.73 -14.18 -10.06
N SER A 207 -12.99 -14.99 -9.03
CA SER A 207 -11.95 -15.77 -8.34
C SER A 207 -11.34 -16.83 -9.24
N THR A 208 -12.15 -17.55 -10.03
CA THR A 208 -11.64 -18.57 -10.95
C THR A 208 -10.90 -17.96 -12.13
N VAL A 209 -11.39 -16.84 -12.66
CA VAL A 209 -10.71 -16.09 -13.73
C VAL A 209 -9.39 -15.50 -13.21
N ALA A 210 -9.39 -14.89 -12.02
CA ALA A 210 -8.19 -14.33 -11.42
C ALA A 210 -7.10 -15.41 -11.22
N LYS A 211 -7.47 -16.57 -10.68
CA LYS A 211 -6.57 -17.72 -10.53
C LYS A 211 -6.00 -18.20 -11.86
N LYS A 212 -6.83 -18.29 -12.91
CA LYS A 212 -6.43 -18.71 -14.27
C LYS A 212 -5.33 -17.81 -14.86
N TYR A 213 -5.43 -16.50 -14.63
CA TYR A 213 -4.48 -15.52 -15.15
C TYR A 213 -3.38 -15.14 -14.16
N LYS A 214 -3.26 -15.87 -13.05
CA LYS A 214 -2.30 -15.59 -11.96
C LYS A 214 -2.38 -14.13 -11.49
N THR A 215 -3.59 -13.61 -11.37
CA THR A 215 -3.92 -12.27 -10.87
C THR A 215 -4.87 -12.38 -9.66
N THR A 216 -5.26 -11.26 -9.06
CA THR A 216 -6.21 -11.24 -7.92
C THR A 216 -7.58 -10.75 -8.37
N VAL A 217 -8.63 -11.11 -7.61
CA VAL A 217 -9.99 -10.58 -7.84
C VAL A 217 -9.98 -9.06 -7.81
N SER A 218 -9.24 -8.47 -6.88
CA SER A 218 -9.10 -7.01 -6.75
C SER A 218 -8.46 -6.39 -8.00
N LYS A 219 -7.35 -6.95 -8.50
CA LYS A 219 -6.68 -6.47 -9.73
C LYS A 219 -7.55 -6.68 -10.96
N LEU A 220 -8.29 -7.78 -11.04
CA LEU A 220 -9.23 -8.02 -12.13
C LEU A 220 -10.42 -7.07 -12.10
N LYS A 221 -10.90 -6.69 -10.90
CA LYS A 221 -11.95 -5.68 -10.73
C LYS A 221 -11.46 -4.30 -11.15
N SER A 222 -10.28 -3.87 -10.69
CA SER A 222 -9.75 -2.55 -11.03
C SER A 222 -9.48 -2.40 -12.52
N LEU A 223 -8.92 -3.44 -13.16
CA LEU A 223 -8.62 -3.46 -14.60
C LEU A 223 -9.88 -3.37 -15.49
N ASN A 224 -11.04 -3.65 -14.92
CA ASN A 224 -12.34 -3.68 -15.61
C ASN A 224 -13.36 -2.72 -15.01
N SER A 225 -12.93 -1.80 -14.12
CA SER A 225 -13.80 -0.86 -13.41
C SER A 225 -15.03 -1.52 -12.75
N LEU A 226 -14.87 -2.75 -12.24
CA LEU A 226 -15.95 -3.52 -11.62
C LEU A 226 -16.10 -3.12 -10.15
N HIS A 227 -17.29 -2.63 -9.79
CA HIS A 227 -17.63 -2.27 -8.41
C HIS A 227 -18.11 -3.49 -7.61
N SER A 228 -18.72 -4.47 -8.27
CA SER A 228 -19.20 -5.71 -7.65
C SER A 228 -18.37 -6.94 -8.06
N VAL A 229 -18.52 -8.04 -7.32
CA VAL A 229 -17.91 -9.33 -7.68
C VAL A 229 -18.73 -10.13 -8.70
N LYS A 230 -19.94 -9.66 -9.05
CA LYS A 230 -20.85 -10.35 -9.96
C LYS A 230 -20.42 -10.12 -11.40
N ILE A 231 -20.22 -11.21 -12.14
CA ILE A 231 -19.91 -11.22 -13.58
C ILE A 231 -20.90 -12.11 -14.32
N LYS A 232 -21.21 -11.77 -15.59
CA LYS A 232 -22.16 -12.51 -16.41
C LYS A 232 -21.45 -13.35 -17.47
N PRO A 233 -21.95 -14.56 -17.82
CA PRO A 233 -21.45 -15.29 -18.97
C PRO A 233 -21.48 -14.42 -20.24
N GLY A 234 -20.41 -14.45 -21.01
CA GLY A 234 -20.21 -13.62 -22.20
C GLY A 234 -19.53 -12.26 -21.94
N GLN A 235 -19.41 -11.82 -20.68
CA GLN A 235 -18.72 -10.57 -20.33
C GLN A 235 -17.23 -10.64 -20.68
N ARG A 236 -16.69 -9.57 -21.28
CA ARG A 236 -15.26 -9.44 -21.57
C ARG A 236 -14.56 -8.79 -20.39
N LEU A 237 -13.54 -9.47 -19.87
CA LEU A 237 -12.68 -8.96 -18.81
C LEU A 237 -11.27 -8.79 -19.35
N ARG A 238 -10.70 -7.59 -19.27
CA ARG A 238 -9.28 -7.35 -19.44
C ARG A 238 -8.52 -8.05 -18.31
N VAL A 239 -7.51 -8.83 -18.66
CA VAL A 239 -6.75 -9.70 -17.73
C VAL A 239 -5.26 -9.38 -17.72
N LYS A 240 -4.76 -8.65 -18.73
CA LYS A 240 -3.41 -8.07 -18.81
C LYS A 240 -3.49 -6.69 -19.47
#